data_AF-A0A8J4FQ18-F1
#
_entry.id   AF-A0A8J4FQ18-F1
#
_cell.length_a   1.000
_cell.length_b   1.000
_cell.length_c   1.000
_cell.angle_alpha   90.00
_cell.angle_beta   90.00
_cell.angle_gamma   90.00
#
_symmetry.space_group_name_H-M   'P 1'
#
loop_
_entity.id
_entity.type
_entity.pdbx_description
1 polymer ?
#
loop_
_entity_poly.entity_id
_entity_poly.type
_entity_poly.pdbx_seq_one_letter_code
_entity_poly.pdbx_strand_id
1 'polypeptide(L)'
;MAIVARGFPGLTFGTTPWSATDSTKRIPAKEAGLARCWQSFDFSENVKVTPAIKEEVRRNGFPPTMRADAYYFLSGGSALQREQPPGAYSILAASTSNVSDDAIYSVEDDVRNARVLFKDTRLFSTAKGVEVLSRIIFAYIQHNPACGYFKGLANIAALLLTAFGKEREEQAFWTLVALLERRFFPYTSGRVPSGARVEVHVLQMLLKQRLNALAAPLAKLGTDAMETLCYNWFSTAFTRALPQELVLRIWDCVVVEGPKVALRVAMALIKMCSSSVQSCTCIEVLSRVVEARLSRCQDANALLSIAFKGIGSLSAASVDAARARASAALQRTLSLQLTSLAPVPGCNASSTLSTSSGGSSNGSGQLLHKFASSWPSLKTSGILLSTV
;
A
#
# COMPACT_ATOMS: atom_id res chain seq x y z
N MET A 1 -1.69 58.30 28.91
CA MET A 1 -1.54 59.63 28.29
C MET A 1 -1.01 59.48 26.88
N ALA A 2 -1.44 60.39 26.02
CA ALA A 2 -1.32 60.50 24.57
C ALA A 2 0.05 60.26 23.89
N ILE A 3 -0.02 59.62 22.69
CA ILE A 3 0.53 60.02 21.34
C ILE A 3 2.08 60.11 21.24
N VAL A 4 2.83 59.58 20.24
CA VAL A 4 2.86 59.87 18.78
C VAL A 4 3.74 58.83 18.05
N ALA A 5 3.32 58.36 16.86
CA ALA A 5 4.15 58.13 15.65
C ALA A 5 3.26 57.59 14.51
N ARG A 6 2.67 58.47 13.68
CA ARG A 6 3.14 58.85 12.32
C ARG A 6 3.11 57.72 11.26
N GLY A 7 2.23 57.85 10.25
CA GLY A 7 2.63 57.67 8.85
C GLY A 7 1.70 56.92 7.87
N PHE A 8 0.72 57.63 7.28
CA PHE A 8 0.37 57.66 5.83
C PHE A 8 -0.24 56.39 5.13
N PRO A 9 -0.97 56.53 3.99
CA PRO A 9 -2.44 56.40 4.00
C PRO A 9 -3.03 55.46 2.91
N GLY A 10 -4.31 55.16 3.07
CA GLY A 10 -5.22 54.93 1.94
C GLY A 10 -5.65 53.49 1.70
N LEU A 11 -6.77 53.09 2.32
CA LEU A 11 -7.81 52.24 1.72
C LEU A 11 -9.03 52.26 2.64
N THR A 12 -10.08 52.93 2.17
CA THR A 12 -11.39 53.00 2.84
C THR A 12 -12.02 51.62 2.91
N PHE A 13 -12.44 51.21 4.11
CA PHE A 13 -13.26 50.02 4.33
C PHE A 13 -14.63 50.21 3.69
N GLY A 14 -14.88 49.49 2.59
CA GLY A 14 -16.22 49.25 2.07
C GLY A 14 -16.83 48.05 2.78
N THR A 15 -17.81 48.30 3.64
CA THR A 15 -18.73 47.28 4.16
C THR A 15 -19.73 46.93 3.06
N THR A 16 -19.57 45.76 2.43
CA THR A 16 -20.64 45.16 1.62
C THR A 16 -21.21 43.94 2.34
N PRO A 17 -22.55 43.86 2.53
CA PRO A 17 -23.20 42.75 3.18
C PRO A 17 -23.14 41.48 2.31
N TRP A 18 -23.12 40.34 2.99
CA TRP A 18 -23.18 38.99 2.42
C TRP A 18 -24.48 38.83 1.60
N SER A 19 -24.40 39.04 0.28
CA SER A 19 -25.45 38.65 -0.65
C SER A 19 -25.19 37.23 -1.18
N ALA A 20 -26.26 36.45 -1.29
CA ALA A 20 -26.29 35.07 -1.76
C ALA A 20 -25.39 34.84 -3.00
N THR A 21 -24.66 33.73 -2.98
CA THR A 21 -23.77 33.29 -4.05
C THR A 21 -24.52 33.09 -5.36
N ASP A 22 -24.22 33.95 -6.33
CA ASP A 22 -24.60 33.83 -7.73
C ASP A 22 -24.05 32.53 -8.35
N SER A 23 -24.97 31.66 -8.77
CA SER A 23 -24.73 30.33 -9.34
C SER A 23 -24.19 30.31 -10.78
N THR A 24 -23.65 31.42 -11.29
CA THR A 24 -23.29 31.58 -12.71
C THR A 24 -21.80 31.81 -13.00
N LYS A 25 -20.88 31.32 -12.14
CA LYS A 25 -19.47 31.27 -12.54
C LYS A 25 -19.26 30.19 -13.61
N ARG A 26 -18.94 30.62 -14.85
CA ARG A 26 -18.55 29.75 -15.96
C ARG A 26 -17.46 28.77 -15.50
N ILE A 27 -17.80 27.48 -15.52
CA ILE A 27 -16.84 26.40 -15.31
C ILE A 27 -15.80 26.48 -16.44
N PRO A 28 -14.49 26.54 -16.14
CA PRO A 28 -13.42 26.48 -17.15
C PRO A 28 -13.66 25.31 -18.13
N ALA A 29 -13.44 25.51 -19.42
CA ALA A 29 -13.74 24.50 -20.46
C ALA A 29 -13.13 23.11 -20.19
N LYS A 30 -11.98 23.06 -19.48
CA LYS A 30 -11.31 21.84 -19.03
C LYS A 30 -12.05 21.14 -17.88
N GLU A 31 -12.55 21.90 -16.89
CA GLU A 31 -13.39 21.38 -15.80
C GLU A 31 -14.77 20.95 -16.30
N ALA A 32 -15.32 21.66 -17.29
CA ALA A 32 -16.58 21.30 -17.95
C ALA A 32 -16.45 20.01 -18.81
N GLY A 33 -15.24 19.71 -19.32
CA GLY A 33 -14.93 18.43 -19.96
C GLY A 33 -14.87 17.28 -18.95
N LEU A 34 -14.18 17.49 -17.81
CA LEU A 34 -14.12 16.54 -16.70
C LEU A 34 -15.52 16.18 -16.17
N ALA A 35 -16.32 17.21 -15.85
CA ALA A 35 -17.65 17.02 -15.28
C ALA A 35 -18.53 16.19 -16.22
N ARG A 36 -18.41 16.39 -17.53
CA ARG A 36 -19.15 15.60 -18.53
C ARG A 36 -18.70 14.14 -18.62
N CYS A 37 -17.38 13.85 -18.54
CA CYS A 37 -16.87 12.48 -18.53
C CYS A 37 -17.41 11.67 -17.33
N TRP A 38 -17.59 12.34 -16.19
CA TRP A 38 -18.00 11.72 -14.94
C TRP A 38 -19.52 11.67 -14.75
N GLN A 39 -20.30 12.60 -15.32
CA GLN A 39 -21.76 12.61 -15.26
C GLN A 39 -22.42 11.38 -15.87
N SER A 40 -21.79 10.76 -16.88
CA SER A 40 -22.27 9.54 -17.53
C SER A 40 -21.61 8.26 -16.99
N PHE A 41 -20.73 8.37 -15.98
CA PHE A 41 -20.04 7.22 -15.44
C PHE A 41 -20.98 6.46 -14.50
N ASP A 42 -21.49 5.33 -14.99
CA ASP A 42 -22.24 4.41 -14.17
C ASP A 42 -21.31 3.82 -13.09
N PHE A 43 -21.78 3.71 -11.85
CA PHE A 43 -21.08 3.02 -10.78
C PHE A 43 -21.84 1.72 -10.53
N SER A 44 -21.58 0.75 -11.40
CA SER A 44 -22.15 -0.59 -11.33
C SER A 44 -21.07 -1.65 -11.56
N GLU A 45 -21.41 -2.92 -11.39
CA GLU A 45 -20.46 -4.00 -11.61
C GLU A 45 -20.13 -4.21 -13.09
N ASN A 46 -21.03 -3.79 -13.98
CA ASN A 46 -20.89 -3.93 -15.42
C ASN A 46 -20.15 -2.75 -16.05
N VAL A 47 -19.49 -1.92 -15.24
CA VAL A 47 -18.79 -0.73 -15.69
C VAL A 47 -17.70 -1.08 -16.70
N LYS A 48 -17.93 -0.64 -17.94
CA LYS A 48 -16.95 -0.76 -19.01
C LYS A 48 -15.96 0.39 -18.92
N VAL A 49 -14.77 0.07 -18.44
CA VAL A 49 -13.65 1.02 -18.41
C VAL A 49 -13.15 1.28 -19.83
N THR A 50 -13.58 2.41 -20.41
CA THR A 50 -13.17 2.82 -21.76
C THR A 50 -11.75 3.42 -21.78
N PRO A 51 -11.08 3.47 -22.94
CA PRO A 51 -9.79 4.16 -23.07
C PRO A 51 -9.83 5.64 -22.66
N ALA A 52 -10.97 6.32 -22.88
CA ALA A 52 -11.16 7.71 -22.48
C ALA A 52 -11.12 7.87 -20.95
N ILE A 53 -11.80 6.98 -20.21
CA ILE A 53 -11.75 6.94 -18.74
C ILE A 53 -10.32 6.69 -18.26
N LYS A 54 -9.59 5.76 -18.87
CA LYS A 54 -8.20 5.48 -18.51
C LYS A 54 -7.30 6.70 -18.69
N GLU A 55 -7.46 7.45 -19.78
CA GLU A 55 -6.69 8.67 -20.01
C GLU A 55 -7.07 9.78 -19.02
N GLU A 56 -8.37 9.94 -18.73
CA GLU A 56 -8.87 10.94 -17.79
C GLU A 56 -8.34 10.71 -16.37
N VAL A 57 -8.42 9.46 -15.89
CA VAL A 57 -7.88 9.04 -14.60
C VAL A 57 -6.37 9.25 -14.52
N ARG A 58 -5.62 8.94 -15.58
CA ARG A 58 -4.18 9.18 -15.61
C ARG A 58 -3.84 10.66 -15.52
N ARG A 59 -4.60 11.54 -16.16
CA ARG A 59 -4.34 12.99 -16.19
C ARG A 59 -4.80 13.72 -14.93
N ASN A 60 -5.99 13.40 -14.43
CA ASN A 60 -6.64 14.21 -13.41
C ASN A 60 -7.03 13.39 -12.16
N GLY A 61 -7.03 12.06 -12.24
CA GLY A 61 -7.51 11.18 -11.17
C GLY A 61 -9.03 11.20 -11.04
N PHE A 62 -9.55 10.42 -10.09
CA PHE A 62 -10.96 10.52 -9.72
C PHE A 62 -11.20 11.75 -8.86
N PRO A 63 -12.33 12.47 -9.05
CA PRO A 63 -12.79 13.48 -8.09
C PRO A 63 -12.90 12.87 -6.68
N PRO A 64 -12.50 13.57 -5.60
CA PRO A 64 -12.52 13.01 -4.25
C PRO A 64 -13.88 12.45 -3.81
N THR A 65 -14.97 13.10 -4.21
CA THR A 65 -16.35 12.67 -3.91
C THR A 65 -16.73 11.34 -4.56
N MET A 66 -16.09 11.00 -5.69
CA MET A 66 -16.38 9.81 -6.47
C MET A 66 -15.46 8.63 -6.14
N ARG A 67 -14.33 8.86 -5.44
CA ARG A 67 -13.34 7.81 -5.16
C ARG A 67 -13.92 6.62 -4.40
N ALA A 68 -14.81 6.87 -3.44
CA ALA A 68 -15.43 5.78 -2.68
C ALA A 68 -16.20 4.83 -3.59
N ASP A 69 -17.11 5.36 -4.41
CA ASP A 69 -17.93 4.54 -5.30
C ASP A 69 -17.06 3.92 -6.40
N ALA A 70 -16.13 4.69 -6.98
CA ALA A 70 -15.17 4.18 -7.96
C ALA A 70 -14.36 3.01 -7.41
N TYR A 71 -13.80 3.12 -6.21
CA TYR A 71 -13.02 2.05 -5.62
C TYR A 71 -13.90 0.86 -5.25
N TYR A 72 -15.09 1.08 -4.70
CA TYR A 72 -15.98 0.00 -4.30
C TYR A 72 -16.40 -0.88 -5.49
N PHE A 73 -16.79 -0.28 -6.61
CA PHE A 73 -17.19 -1.02 -7.81
C PHE A 73 -15.98 -1.50 -8.61
N LEU A 74 -15.03 -0.62 -8.95
CA LEU A 74 -13.92 -0.97 -9.83
C LEU A 74 -12.89 -1.87 -9.15
N SER A 75 -12.72 -1.86 -7.83
CA SER A 75 -11.86 -2.87 -7.18
C SER A 75 -12.47 -4.28 -7.26
N GLY A 76 -13.80 -4.38 -7.38
CA GLY A 76 -14.57 -5.60 -7.21
C GLY A 76 -15.06 -5.83 -5.77
N GLY A 77 -15.04 -4.79 -4.92
CA GLY A 77 -15.52 -4.83 -3.54
C GLY A 77 -17.02 -5.08 -3.44
N SER A 78 -17.82 -4.47 -4.33
CA SER A 78 -19.27 -4.72 -4.38
C SER A 78 -19.61 -6.18 -4.69
N ALA A 79 -18.89 -6.78 -5.63
CA ALA A 79 -19.07 -8.19 -5.99
C ALA A 79 -18.67 -9.10 -4.82
N LEU A 80 -17.54 -8.84 -4.15
CA LEU A 80 -17.13 -9.57 -2.95
C LEU A 80 -18.19 -9.50 -1.85
N GLN A 81 -18.72 -8.31 -1.58
CA GLN A 81 -19.72 -8.15 -0.52
C GLN A 81 -20.97 -8.97 -0.82
N ARG A 82 -21.43 -9.03 -2.08
CA ARG A 82 -22.63 -9.81 -2.46
C ARG A 82 -22.41 -11.31 -2.42
N GLU A 83 -21.19 -11.78 -2.68
CA GLU A 83 -20.83 -13.19 -2.56
C GLU A 83 -20.92 -13.69 -1.10
N GLN A 84 -20.99 -12.78 -0.13
CA GLN A 84 -20.95 -13.07 1.30
C GLN A 84 -22.33 -12.98 1.94
N PRO A 85 -22.59 -13.73 3.03
CA PRO A 85 -23.88 -13.66 3.70
C PRO A 85 -24.14 -12.26 4.28
N PRO A 86 -25.41 -11.80 4.31
CA PRO A 86 -25.76 -10.53 4.93
C PRO A 86 -25.24 -10.43 6.36
N GLY A 87 -24.60 -9.31 6.70
CA GLY A 87 -24.01 -9.10 8.03
C GLY A 87 -22.66 -9.79 8.25
N ALA A 88 -22.04 -10.38 7.23
CA ALA A 88 -20.71 -10.97 7.32
C ALA A 88 -19.67 -10.02 7.94
N TYR A 89 -19.65 -8.75 7.51
CA TYR A 89 -18.76 -7.74 8.10
C TYR A 89 -19.05 -7.53 9.59
N SER A 90 -20.32 -7.38 9.97
CA SER A 90 -20.70 -7.17 11.37
C SER A 90 -20.25 -8.31 12.28
N ILE A 91 -20.30 -9.56 11.80
CA ILE A 91 -19.81 -10.74 12.53
C ILE A 91 -18.29 -10.66 12.71
N LEU A 92 -17.55 -10.35 11.63
CA LEU A 92 -16.09 -10.19 11.67
C LEU A 92 -15.66 -9.04 12.57
N ALA A 93 -16.39 -7.92 12.55
CA ALA A 93 -16.08 -6.74 13.35
C ALA A 93 -16.45 -6.87 14.84
N ALA A 94 -17.38 -7.76 15.18
CA ALA A 94 -17.87 -7.94 16.55
C ALA A 94 -16.94 -8.81 17.42
N SER A 95 -16.10 -9.65 16.82
CA SER A 95 -15.17 -10.51 17.55
C SER A 95 -13.72 -10.08 17.33
N THR A 96 -12.90 -10.21 18.37
CA THR A 96 -11.44 -10.20 18.28
C THR A 96 -10.82 -11.47 18.86
N SER A 97 -11.64 -12.47 19.21
CA SER A 97 -11.21 -13.66 19.98
C SER A 97 -10.20 -14.53 19.27
N ASN A 98 -10.14 -14.46 17.93
CA ASN A 98 -9.25 -15.27 17.09
C ASN A 98 -7.96 -14.52 16.72
N VAL A 99 -7.75 -13.31 17.24
CA VAL A 99 -6.57 -12.49 16.96
C VAL A 99 -5.55 -12.69 18.08
N SER A 100 -4.29 -12.93 17.74
CA SER A 100 -3.23 -13.10 18.74
C SER A 100 -2.90 -11.78 19.44
N ASP A 101 -2.48 -11.85 20.70
CA ASP A 101 -2.10 -10.68 21.50
C ASP A 101 -1.02 -9.82 20.80
N ASP A 102 -0.03 -10.46 20.16
CA ASP A 102 1.01 -9.77 19.37
C ASP A 102 0.42 -8.93 18.22
N ALA A 103 -0.62 -9.46 17.58
CA ALA A 103 -1.29 -8.76 16.49
C ALA A 103 -2.13 -7.60 17.04
N ILE A 104 -2.81 -7.78 18.17
CA ILE A 104 -3.55 -6.69 18.84
C ILE A 104 -2.61 -5.53 19.19
N TYR A 105 -1.49 -5.81 19.85
CA TYR A 105 -0.50 -4.79 20.19
C TYR A 105 0.04 -4.05 18.95
N SER A 106 0.34 -4.81 17.89
CA SER A 106 0.83 -4.24 16.63
C SER A 106 -0.21 -3.37 15.93
N VAL A 107 -1.48 -3.77 15.95
CA VAL A 107 -2.60 -2.98 15.43
C VAL A 107 -2.72 -1.67 16.20
N GLU A 108 -2.73 -1.71 17.53
CA GLU A 108 -2.85 -0.50 18.35
C GLU A 108 -1.73 0.50 18.09
N ASP A 109 -0.49 0.02 17.95
CA ASP A 109 0.65 0.89 17.66
C ASP A 109 0.55 1.55 16.28
N ASP A 110 0.26 0.76 15.25
CA ASP A 110 0.14 1.29 13.89
C ASP A 110 -1.10 2.18 13.72
N VAL A 111 -2.19 1.94 14.46
CA VAL A 111 -3.36 2.82 14.53
C VAL A 111 -3.02 4.16 15.18
N ARG A 112 -2.21 4.18 16.26
CA ARG A 112 -1.68 5.43 16.83
C ARG A 112 -0.81 6.18 15.80
N ASN A 113 0.06 5.45 15.09
CA ASN A 113 0.90 6.05 14.06
C ASN A 113 0.07 6.60 12.89
N ALA A 114 -1.00 5.91 12.48
CA ALA A 114 -1.92 6.38 11.46
C ALA A 114 -2.60 7.69 11.87
N ARG A 115 -2.98 7.86 13.14
CA ARG A 115 -3.54 9.12 13.65
C ARG A 115 -2.59 10.30 13.45
N VAL A 116 -1.28 10.10 13.60
CA VAL A 116 -0.27 11.14 13.37
C VAL A 116 -0.11 11.42 11.87
N LEU A 117 -0.04 10.37 11.05
CA LEU A 117 0.17 10.49 9.60
C LEU A 117 -1.02 11.13 8.88
N PHE A 118 -2.24 10.88 9.34
CA PHE A 118 -3.49 11.39 8.75
C PHE A 118 -4.12 12.50 9.60
N LYS A 119 -3.33 13.21 10.40
CA LYS A 119 -3.80 14.26 11.34
C LYS A 119 -4.63 15.37 10.68
N ASP A 120 -4.36 15.67 9.42
CA ASP A 120 -5.04 16.73 8.66
C ASP A 120 -6.44 16.28 8.21
N THR A 121 -6.74 14.97 8.31
CA THR A 121 -8.07 14.43 8.03
C THR A 121 -8.93 14.47 9.29
N ARG A 122 -10.06 15.19 9.24
CA ARG A 122 -11.05 15.29 10.33
C ARG A 122 -11.55 13.94 10.85
N LEU A 123 -11.40 12.87 10.08
CA LEU A 123 -11.76 11.51 10.47
C LEU A 123 -10.96 11.05 11.69
N PHE A 124 -9.63 11.18 11.65
CA PHE A 124 -8.72 10.64 12.66
C PHE A 124 -8.46 11.57 13.83
N SER A 125 -8.99 12.80 13.80
CA SER A 125 -9.04 13.67 14.99
C SER A 125 -10.09 13.22 16.01
N THR A 126 -11.04 12.37 15.60
CA THR A 126 -12.11 11.84 16.48
C THR A 126 -11.83 10.41 16.93
N ALA A 127 -12.18 10.08 18.19
CA ALA A 127 -12.06 8.71 18.71
C ALA A 127 -12.83 7.69 17.85
N LYS A 128 -14.03 8.08 17.38
CA LYS A 128 -14.87 7.24 16.52
C LYS A 128 -14.18 6.84 15.21
N GLY A 129 -13.39 7.73 14.59
CA GLY A 129 -12.66 7.38 13.36
C GLY A 129 -11.54 6.37 13.60
N VAL A 130 -10.88 6.44 14.76
CA VAL A 130 -9.85 5.49 15.19
C VAL A 130 -10.48 4.12 15.49
N GLU A 131 -11.63 4.08 16.15
CA GLU A 131 -12.37 2.84 16.41
C GLU A 131 -12.80 2.14 15.11
N VAL A 132 -13.33 2.90 14.14
CA VAL A 132 -13.70 2.38 12.81
C VAL A 132 -12.49 1.74 12.12
N LEU A 133 -11.32 2.40 12.17
CA LEU A 133 -10.09 1.86 11.61
C LEU A 133 -9.69 0.54 12.28
N SER A 134 -9.69 0.48 13.61
CA SER A 134 -9.39 -0.75 14.35
C SER A 134 -10.34 -1.89 13.99
N ARG A 135 -11.65 -1.63 13.92
CA ARG A 135 -12.65 -2.64 13.52
C ARG A 135 -12.37 -3.21 12.13
N ILE A 136 -12.10 -2.36 11.14
CA ILE A 136 -11.77 -2.80 9.77
C ILE A 136 -10.53 -3.68 9.77
N ILE A 137 -9.49 -3.31 10.52
CA ILE A 137 -8.23 -4.08 10.58
C ILE A 137 -8.46 -5.44 11.24
N PHE A 138 -9.15 -5.50 12.38
CA PHE A 138 -9.46 -6.76 13.06
C PHE A 138 -10.38 -7.65 12.22
N ALA A 139 -11.35 -7.08 11.52
CA ALA A 139 -12.20 -7.81 10.58
C ALA A 139 -11.36 -8.40 9.43
N TYR A 140 -10.35 -7.67 8.92
CA TYR A 140 -9.49 -8.16 7.84
C TYR A 140 -8.60 -9.33 8.29
N ILE A 141 -8.01 -9.24 9.49
CA ILE A 141 -7.19 -10.31 10.06
C ILE A 141 -7.99 -11.62 10.15
N GLN A 142 -9.26 -11.52 10.54
CA GLN A 142 -10.17 -12.67 10.63
C GLN A 142 -10.66 -13.16 9.26
N HIS A 143 -10.86 -12.25 8.31
CA HIS A 143 -11.24 -12.60 6.94
C HIS A 143 -10.14 -13.42 6.24
N ASN A 144 -8.88 -12.98 6.38
CA ASN A 144 -7.73 -13.64 5.79
C ASN A 144 -6.68 -14.02 6.85
N PRO A 145 -6.94 -15.08 7.66
CA PRO A 145 -6.04 -15.51 8.72
C PRO A 145 -4.69 -16.02 8.18
N ALA A 146 -4.65 -16.42 6.90
CA ALA A 146 -3.42 -16.84 6.25
C ALA A 146 -2.46 -15.66 5.98
N CYS A 147 -2.99 -14.45 5.77
CA CYS A 147 -2.19 -13.23 5.72
C CYS A 147 -1.91 -12.68 7.13
N GLY A 148 -2.93 -12.68 7.99
CA GLY A 148 -2.84 -12.11 9.33
C GLY A 148 -2.55 -10.61 9.34
N TYR A 149 -2.12 -10.09 10.49
CA TYR A 149 -1.67 -8.70 10.58
C TYR A 149 -0.28 -8.52 9.97
N PHE A 150 -0.10 -7.49 9.16
CA PHE A 150 1.19 -7.07 8.64
C PHE A 150 1.39 -5.57 8.79
N LYS A 151 2.64 -5.17 9.02
CA LYS A 151 3.00 -3.76 9.16
C LYS A 151 2.70 -3.00 7.88
N GLY A 152 1.80 -2.03 7.98
CA GLY A 152 1.31 -1.23 6.85
C GLY A 152 -0.17 -1.40 6.55
N LEU A 153 -0.82 -2.48 7.01
CA LEU A 153 -2.27 -2.68 6.82
C LEU A 153 -3.07 -1.48 7.34
N ALA A 154 -2.72 -0.97 8.52
CA ALA A 154 -3.37 0.21 9.10
C ALA A 154 -3.25 1.46 8.22
N ASN A 155 -2.11 1.67 7.56
CA ASN A 155 -1.92 2.82 6.66
C ASN A 155 -2.80 2.71 5.41
N ILE A 156 -2.92 1.50 4.84
CA ILE A 156 -3.78 1.23 3.68
C ILE A 156 -5.25 1.45 4.06
N ALA A 157 -5.70 0.85 5.16
CA ALA A 157 -7.07 1.00 5.66
C ALA A 157 -7.38 2.46 6.02
N ALA A 158 -6.42 3.18 6.62
CA ALA A 158 -6.60 4.59 6.97
C ALA A 158 -6.76 5.48 5.72
N LEU A 159 -5.90 5.30 4.70
CA LEU A 159 -6.03 6.06 3.45
C LEU A 159 -7.35 5.74 2.76
N LEU A 160 -7.77 4.49 2.74
CA LEU A 160 -9.05 4.09 2.16
C LEU A 160 -10.23 4.75 2.88
N LEU A 161 -10.21 4.75 4.21
CA LEU A 161 -11.20 5.43 5.03
C LEU A 161 -11.27 6.95 4.79
N THR A 162 -10.17 7.60 4.39
CA THR A 162 -10.23 9.03 4.00
C THR A 162 -11.09 9.26 2.76
N ALA A 163 -11.14 8.29 1.84
CA ALA A 163 -11.98 8.36 0.64
C ALA A 163 -13.44 7.99 0.93
N PHE A 164 -13.68 6.98 1.76
CA PHE A 164 -15.02 6.47 2.06
C PHE A 164 -15.77 7.29 3.10
N GLY A 165 -15.06 7.76 4.12
CA GLY A 165 -15.62 8.27 5.37
C GLY A 165 -16.10 7.16 6.31
N LYS A 166 -16.27 7.50 7.60
CA LYS A 166 -16.73 6.54 8.64
C LYS A 166 -18.13 5.96 8.40
N GLU A 167 -18.99 6.69 7.69
CA GLU A 167 -20.38 6.25 7.48
C GLU A 167 -20.48 5.06 6.50
N ARG A 168 -19.43 4.83 5.71
CA ARG A 168 -19.34 3.73 4.72
C ARG A 168 -18.30 2.68 5.14
N GLU A 169 -18.21 2.40 6.43
CA GLU A 169 -17.24 1.48 7.04
C GLU A 169 -17.24 0.09 6.37
N GLU A 170 -18.41 -0.53 6.20
CA GLU A 170 -18.50 -1.87 5.59
C GLU A 170 -18.06 -1.87 4.11
N GLN A 171 -18.43 -0.84 3.35
CA GLN A 171 -17.99 -0.72 1.95
C GLN A 171 -16.47 -0.48 1.87
N ALA A 172 -15.90 0.28 2.81
CA ALA A 172 -14.46 0.46 2.92
C ALA A 172 -13.76 -0.87 3.23
N PHE A 173 -14.32 -1.69 4.12
CA PHE A 173 -13.80 -3.03 4.41
C PHE A 173 -13.77 -3.92 3.16
N TRP A 174 -14.89 -4.08 2.45
CA TRP A 174 -14.91 -4.94 1.25
C TRP A 174 -14.04 -4.41 0.12
N THR A 175 -13.90 -3.09 0.04
CA THR A 175 -12.96 -2.46 -0.88
C THR A 175 -11.51 -2.75 -0.50
N LEU A 176 -11.17 -2.74 0.79
CA LEU A 176 -9.82 -3.12 1.28
C LEU A 176 -9.48 -4.56 0.88
N VAL A 177 -10.41 -5.49 1.11
CA VAL A 177 -10.27 -6.89 0.70
C VAL A 177 -10.07 -6.97 -0.82
N ALA A 178 -10.95 -6.36 -1.62
CA ALA A 178 -10.81 -6.37 -3.07
C ALA A 178 -9.49 -5.72 -3.55
N LEU A 179 -9.08 -4.63 -2.93
CA LEU A 179 -7.86 -3.92 -3.30
C LEU A 179 -6.62 -4.80 -3.07
N LEU A 180 -6.53 -5.47 -1.92
CA LEU A 180 -5.39 -6.32 -1.59
C LEU A 180 -5.45 -7.66 -2.34
N GLU A 181 -6.60 -8.32 -2.35
CA GLU A 181 -6.74 -9.69 -2.86
C GLU A 181 -7.02 -9.77 -4.35
N ARG A 182 -7.67 -8.77 -4.97
CA ARG A 182 -8.00 -8.79 -6.41
C ARG A 182 -7.14 -7.82 -7.22
N ARG A 183 -6.69 -6.71 -6.63
CA ARG A 183 -5.98 -5.64 -7.38
C ARG A 183 -4.47 -5.66 -7.20
N PHE A 184 -3.94 -5.67 -5.97
CA PHE A 184 -2.49 -5.68 -5.76
C PHE A 184 -1.91 -7.10 -5.82
N PHE A 185 -2.54 -8.07 -5.15
CA PHE A 185 -1.98 -9.41 -4.97
C PHE A 185 -2.93 -10.56 -5.35
N PRO A 186 -3.48 -10.58 -6.59
CA PRO A 186 -4.40 -11.64 -7.03
C PRO A 186 -3.80 -13.04 -7.05
N TYR A 187 -2.48 -13.16 -7.20
CA TYR A 187 -1.79 -14.44 -7.34
C TYR A 187 -1.33 -15.04 -6.00
N THR A 188 -1.42 -14.30 -4.89
CA THR A 188 -1.14 -14.83 -3.55
C THR A 188 -2.38 -14.86 -2.65
N SER A 189 -3.57 -14.68 -3.22
CA SER A 189 -4.84 -14.60 -2.48
C SER A 189 -4.74 -13.64 -1.29
N GLY A 190 -4.18 -12.45 -1.50
CA GLY A 190 -4.07 -11.45 -0.45
C GLY A 190 -2.96 -11.66 0.58
N ARG A 191 -2.09 -12.67 0.44
CA ARG A 191 -0.89 -12.79 1.31
C ARG A 191 0.11 -11.68 0.96
N VAL A 192 -0.10 -10.50 1.52
CA VAL A 192 0.58 -9.24 1.15
C VAL A 192 2.10 -9.32 1.31
N PRO A 193 2.67 -9.82 2.44
CA PRO A 193 4.13 -9.89 2.59
C PRO A 193 4.81 -10.74 1.49
N SER A 194 4.26 -11.92 1.21
CA SER A 194 4.76 -12.80 0.14
C SER A 194 4.53 -12.19 -1.24
N GLY A 195 3.35 -11.61 -1.47
CA GLY A 195 3.02 -10.93 -2.72
C GLY A 195 3.96 -9.77 -3.02
N ALA A 196 4.26 -8.94 -2.03
CA ALA A 196 5.18 -7.81 -2.15
C ALA A 196 6.60 -8.26 -2.56
N ARG A 197 7.12 -9.35 -1.97
CA ARG A 197 8.41 -9.93 -2.39
C ARG A 197 8.39 -10.40 -3.84
N VAL A 198 7.30 -11.01 -4.29
CA VAL A 198 7.12 -11.38 -5.70
C VAL A 198 7.16 -10.14 -6.59
N GLU A 199 6.43 -9.07 -6.26
CA GLU A 199 6.45 -7.82 -7.03
C GLU A 199 7.84 -7.17 -7.06
N VAL A 200 8.60 -7.19 -5.96
CA VAL A 200 9.99 -6.72 -5.94
C VAL A 200 10.87 -7.51 -6.91
N HIS A 201 10.74 -8.84 -6.92
CA HIS A 201 11.52 -9.68 -7.83
C HIS A 201 11.11 -9.46 -9.30
N VAL A 202 9.81 -9.32 -9.58
CA VAL A 202 9.30 -8.95 -10.91
C VAL A 202 9.83 -7.58 -11.32
N LEU A 203 9.82 -6.60 -10.42
CA LEU A 203 10.40 -5.27 -10.66
C LEU A 203 11.88 -5.38 -11.02
N GLN A 204 12.65 -6.19 -10.30
CA GLN A 204 14.06 -6.42 -10.61
C GLN A 204 14.27 -7.00 -12.02
N MET A 205 13.43 -7.96 -12.42
CA MET A 205 13.46 -8.51 -13.79
C MET A 205 13.13 -7.45 -14.84
N LEU A 206 12.10 -6.63 -14.60
CA LEU A 206 11.68 -5.58 -15.52
C LEU A 206 12.72 -4.46 -15.63
N LEU A 207 13.38 -4.09 -14.52
CA LEU A 207 14.48 -3.12 -14.54
C LEU A 207 15.64 -3.61 -15.38
N LYS A 208 16.06 -4.88 -15.24
CA LYS A 208 17.11 -5.47 -16.09
C LYS A 208 16.75 -5.40 -17.57
N GLN A 209 15.49 -5.62 -17.92
CA GLN A 209 15.02 -5.61 -19.31
C GLN A 209 14.85 -4.21 -19.90
N ARG A 210 14.38 -3.24 -19.11
CA ARG A 210 13.92 -1.92 -19.62
C ARG A 210 14.81 -0.76 -19.21
N LEU A 211 15.47 -0.86 -18.06
CA LEU A 211 16.27 0.20 -17.44
C LEU A 211 17.61 -0.38 -16.93
N ASN A 212 18.31 -1.14 -17.78
CA ASN A 212 19.51 -1.87 -17.38
C ASN A 212 20.61 -0.97 -16.77
N ALA A 213 20.71 0.28 -17.24
CA ALA A 213 21.61 1.29 -16.71
C ALA A 213 21.37 1.63 -15.22
N LEU A 214 20.17 1.35 -14.70
CA LEU A 214 19.81 1.50 -13.28
C LEU A 214 19.85 0.15 -12.54
N ALA A 215 19.55 -0.95 -13.24
CA ALA A 215 19.60 -2.29 -12.65
C ALA A 215 21.03 -2.71 -12.26
N ALA A 216 22.03 -2.37 -13.07
CA ALA A 216 23.41 -2.75 -12.80
C ALA A 216 24.01 -2.09 -11.54
N PRO A 217 23.87 -0.77 -11.31
CA PRO A 217 24.26 -0.15 -10.04
C PRO A 217 23.55 -0.76 -8.83
N LEU A 218 22.23 -0.97 -8.90
CA LEU A 218 21.46 -1.57 -7.80
C LEU A 218 21.95 -2.99 -7.45
N ALA A 219 22.30 -3.79 -8.45
CA ALA A 219 22.84 -5.13 -8.22
C ALA A 219 24.22 -5.12 -7.53
N LYS A 220 25.02 -4.05 -7.70
CA LYS A 220 26.31 -3.90 -7.02
C LYS A 220 26.18 -3.53 -5.55
N LEU A 221 25.01 -3.03 -5.12
CA LEU A 221 24.74 -2.66 -3.73
C LEU A 221 24.40 -3.84 -2.82
N GLY A 222 24.29 -5.05 -3.39
CA GLY A 222 23.99 -6.28 -2.66
C GLY A 222 22.85 -7.07 -3.28
N THR A 223 22.74 -8.35 -2.90
CA THR A 223 21.67 -9.25 -3.39
C THR A 223 20.28 -8.76 -2.98
N ASP A 224 20.19 -8.20 -1.78
CA ASP A 224 18.92 -7.85 -1.15
C ASP A 224 18.58 -6.37 -1.35
N ALA A 225 19.39 -5.63 -2.13
CA ALA A 225 19.25 -4.19 -2.30
C ALA A 225 17.85 -3.79 -2.82
N MET A 226 17.30 -4.58 -3.74
CA MET A 226 15.94 -4.37 -4.27
C MET A 226 14.86 -4.58 -3.19
N GLU A 227 15.02 -5.58 -2.32
CA GLU A 227 14.07 -5.85 -1.23
C GLU A 227 14.14 -4.73 -0.19
N THR A 228 15.34 -4.34 0.25
CA THR A 228 15.55 -3.24 1.18
C THR A 228 14.96 -1.91 0.67
N LEU A 229 15.09 -1.63 -0.63
CA LEU A 229 14.62 -0.37 -1.21
C LEU A 229 13.11 -0.35 -1.51
N CYS A 230 12.57 -1.45 -2.04
CA CYS A 230 11.25 -1.45 -2.69
C CYS A 230 10.18 -2.28 -1.96
N TYR A 231 10.54 -3.11 -0.97
CA TYR A 231 9.56 -3.97 -0.30
C TYR A 231 8.41 -3.17 0.31
N ASN A 232 8.72 -2.06 1.00
CA ASN A 232 7.71 -1.20 1.62
C ASN A 232 6.78 -0.53 0.59
N TRP A 233 7.23 -0.32 -0.65
CA TRP A 233 6.40 0.27 -1.71
C TRP A 233 5.23 -0.64 -2.06
N PHE A 234 5.49 -1.95 -2.18
CA PHE A 234 4.44 -2.91 -2.51
C PHE A 234 3.66 -3.35 -1.26
N SER A 235 4.35 -3.72 -0.17
CA SER A 235 3.69 -4.24 1.04
C SER A 235 2.76 -3.23 1.70
N THR A 236 2.97 -1.93 1.48
CA THR A 236 2.08 -0.88 1.98
C THR A 236 1.29 -0.18 0.88
N ALA A 237 1.21 -0.76 -0.32
CA ALA A 237 0.53 -0.13 -1.46
C ALA A 237 0.91 1.35 -1.64
N PHE A 238 2.19 1.65 -1.45
CA PHE A 238 2.85 2.97 -1.50
C PHE A 238 2.49 3.96 -0.38
N THR A 239 1.59 3.63 0.56
CA THR A 239 1.13 4.57 1.59
C THR A 239 2.22 5.07 2.53
N ARG A 240 3.30 4.30 2.70
CA ARG A 240 4.46 4.71 3.51
C ARG A 240 5.57 5.37 2.70
N ALA A 241 5.52 5.28 1.37
CA ALA A 241 6.59 5.72 0.48
C ALA A 241 6.32 7.12 -0.10
N LEU A 242 5.06 7.48 -0.30
CA LEU A 242 4.64 8.67 -1.02
C LEU A 242 3.57 9.45 -0.26
N PRO A 243 3.43 10.77 -0.51
CA PRO A 243 2.32 11.56 0.02
C PRO A 243 0.95 11.02 -0.37
N GLN A 244 -0.03 11.17 0.51
CA GLN A 244 -1.37 10.56 0.41
C GLN A 244 -2.07 10.88 -0.93
N GLU A 245 -2.03 12.13 -1.37
CA GLU A 245 -2.63 12.54 -2.65
C GLU A 245 -1.99 11.83 -3.85
N LEU A 246 -0.68 11.57 -3.79
CA LEU A 246 0.03 10.83 -4.83
C LEU A 246 -0.38 9.35 -4.84
N VAL A 247 -0.53 8.77 -3.65
CA VAL A 247 -0.96 7.38 -3.49
C VAL A 247 -2.38 7.20 -4.01
N LEU A 248 -3.30 8.14 -3.73
CA LEU A 248 -4.65 8.12 -4.30
C LEU A 248 -4.61 8.16 -5.83
N ARG A 249 -3.78 9.02 -6.43
CA ARG A 249 -3.60 9.06 -7.90
C ARG A 249 -3.07 7.74 -8.47
N ILE A 250 -2.21 7.04 -7.74
CA ILE A 250 -1.72 5.70 -8.12
C ILE A 250 -2.85 4.68 -8.02
N TRP A 251 -3.60 4.69 -6.91
CA TRP A 251 -4.71 3.76 -6.67
C TRP A 251 -5.83 3.94 -7.69
N ASP A 252 -6.18 5.18 -8.06
CA ASP A 252 -7.10 5.51 -9.14
C ASP A 252 -6.73 4.75 -10.43
N CYS A 253 -5.44 4.75 -10.78
CA CYS A 253 -4.94 4.04 -11.95
C CYS A 253 -4.92 2.51 -11.76
N VAL A 254 -4.61 2.02 -10.56
CA VAL A 254 -4.58 0.58 -10.24
C VAL A 254 -5.97 -0.05 -10.34
N VAL A 255 -7.02 0.61 -9.83
CA VAL A 255 -8.39 0.08 -9.89
C VAL A 255 -8.93 0.05 -11.32
N VAL A 256 -8.44 0.95 -12.19
CA VAL A 256 -8.88 1.11 -13.58
C VAL A 256 -8.09 0.27 -14.58
N GLU A 257 -6.77 0.15 -14.42
CA GLU A 257 -5.87 -0.55 -15.36
C GLU A 257 -5.23 -1.82 -14.80
N GLY A 258 -5.42 -2.09 -13.51
CA GLY A 258 -4.99 -3.30 -12.83
C GLY A 258 -3.59 -3.26 -12.19
N PRO A 259 -3.15 -4.38 -11.60
CA PRO A 259 -1.96 -4.47 -10.74
C PRO A 259 -0.66 -3.98 -11.38
N LYS A 260 -0.53 -4.13 -12.71
CA LYS A 260 0.71 -3.77 -13.44
C LYS A 260 1.06 -2.28 -13.34
N VAL A 261 0.11 -1.44 -12.97
CA VAL A 261 0.37 -0.02 -12.71
C VAL A 261 1.35 0.15 -11.54
N ALA A 262 1.25 -0.66 -10.48
CA ALA A 262 2.18 -0.60 -9.35
C ALA A 262 3.64 -0.81 -9.80
N LEU A 263 3.89 -1.78 -10.69
CA LEU A 263 5.21 -2.04 -11.25
C LEU A 263 5.72 -0.87 -12.11
N ARG A 264 4.85 -0.25 -12.91
CA ARG A 264 5.19 0.95 -13.70
C ARG A 264 5.58 2.11 -12.80
N VAL A 265 4.79 2.36 -11.76
CA VAL A 265 5.07 3.41 -10.78
C VAL A 265 6.41 3.14 -10.09
N ALA A 266 6.66 1.92 -9.61
CA ALA A 266 7.93 1.58 -8.96
C ALA A 266 9.16 1.81 -9.88
N MET A 267 9.08 1.40 -11.16
CA MET A 267 10.14 1.70 -12.13
C MET A 267 10.30 3.21 -12.39
N ALA A 268 9.19 3.96 -12.43
CA ALA A 268 9.22 5.41 -12.59
C ALA A 268 9.89 6.10 -11.40
N LEU A 269 9.59 5.67 -10.16
CA LEU A 269 10.23 6.17 -8.95
C LEU A 269 11.75 5.95 -8.98
N ILE A 270 12.20 4.75 -9.37
CA ILE A 270 13.63 4.43 -9.53
C ILE A 270 14.26 5.31 -10.61
N LYS A 271 13.56 5.51 -11.74
CA LYS A 271 14.04 6.38 -12.82
C LYS A 271 14.14 7.85 -12.38
N MET A 272 13.20 8.35 -11.58
CA MET A 272 13.27 9.69 -11.00
C MET A 272 14.47 9.85 -10.06
N CYS A 273 14.87 8.77 -9.38
CA CYS A 273 16.02 8.72 -8.49
C CYS A 273 17.32 8.23 -9.18
N SER A 274 17.40 8.28 -10.51
CA SER A 274 18.52 7.70 -11.27
C SER A 274 19.89 8.22 -10.84
N SER A 275 20.00 9.52 -10.56
CA SER A 275 21.26 10.13 -10.11
C SER A 275 21.75 9.53 -8.80
N SER A 276 20.86 9.39 -7.81
CA SER A 276 21.15 8.78 -6.51
C SER A 276 21.51 7.30 -6.65
N VAL A 277 20.79 6.56 -7.50
CA VAL A 277 21.08 5.14 -7.79
C VAL A 277 22.48 4.96 -8.38
N GLN A 278 22.95 5.92 -9.17
CA GLN A 278 24.28 5.86 -9.80
C GLN A 278 25.40 6.33 -8.87
N SER A 279 25.12 7.28 -7.96
CA SER A 279 26.13 7.86 -7.08
C SER A 279 26.35 7.11 -5.77
N CYS A 280 25.32 6.45 -5.25
CA CYS A 280 25.40 5.76 -3.96
C CYS A 280 26.15 4.43 -4.09
N THR A 281 26.97 4.12 -3.07
CA THR A 281 27.73 2.87 -2.95
C THR A 281 27.20 1.93 -1.87
N CYS A 282 26.21 2.39 -1.10
CA CYS A 282 25.63 1.70 0.05
C CYS A 282 24.10 1.79 -0.03
N ILE A 283 23.42 0.66 0.19
CA ILE A 283 21.96 0.57 0.04
C ILE A 283 21.24 1.37 1.12
N GLU A 284 21.76 1.40 2.33
CA GLU A 284 21.18 2.14 3.45
C GLU A 284 21.16 3.65 3.17
N VAL A 285 22.24 4.17 2.59
CA VAL A 285 22.32 5.58 2.15
C VAL A 285 21.35 5.82 1.00
N LEU A 286 21.32 4.94 0.00
CA LEU A 286 20.40 5.06 -1.13
C LEU A 286 18.93 5.09 -0.65
N SER A 287 18.53 4.14 0.21
CA SER A 287 17.17 4.07 0.74
C SER A 287 16.78 5.34 1.47
N ARG A 288 17.65 5.90 2.33
CA ARG A 288 17.37 7.16 3.03
C ARG A 288 17.21 8.34 2.08
N VAL A 289 18.07 8.45 1.07
CA VAL A 289 18.00 9.52 0.05
C VAL A 289 16.72 9.39 -0.78
N VAL A 290 16.38 8.17 -1.20
CA VAL A 290 15.17 7.89 -1.96
C VAL A 290 13.93 8.21 -1.12
N GLU A 291 13.84 7.71 0.12
CA GLU A 291 12.74 8.02 1.04
C GLU A 291 12.57 9.52 1.27
N ALA A 292 13.67 10.25 1.53
CA ALA A 292 13.63 11.70 1.72
C ALA A 292 13.21 12.46 0.45
N ARG A 293 13.45 11.91 -0.73
CA ARG A 293 13.02 12.52 -2.00
C ARG A 293 11.56 12.19 -2.30
N LEU A 294 11.16 10.94 -2.10
CA LEU A 294 9.81 10.46 -2.38
C LEU A 294 8.77 11.07 -1.42
N SER A 295 9.13 11.29 -0.15
CA SER A 295 8.26 11.98 0.82
C SER A 295 7.94 13.43 0.46
N ARG A 296 8.75 14.06 -0.41
CA ARG A 296 8.55 15.42 -0.92
C ARG A 296 7.97 15.47 -2.35
N CYS A 297 7.65 14.31 -2.94
CA CYS A 297 7.14 14.23 -4.30
C CYS A 297 5.66 14.66 -4.35
N GLN A 298 5.37 15.77 -5.03
CA GLN A 298 4.00 16.31 -5.13
C GLN A 298 3.41 16.19 -6.54
N ASP A 299 4.23 16.05 -7.59
CA ASP A 299 3.75 16.04 -8.96
C ASP A 299 3.34 14.65 -9.43
N ALA A 300 2.05 14.34 -9.27
CA ALA A 300 1.45 13.10 -9.75
C ALA A 300 1.54 12.95 -11.27
N ASN A 301 1.42 14.05 -12.01
CA ASN A 301 1.37 14.01 -13.46
C ASN A 301 2.74 13.72 -14.05
N ALA A 302 3.81 14.28 -13.48
CA ALA A 302 5.17 13.93 -13.85
C ALA A 302 5.46 12.43 -13.58
N LEU A 303 5.11 11.93 -12.38
CA LEU A 303 5.29 10.53 -12.03
C LEU A 303 4.54 9.60 -12.98
N LEU A 304 3.24 9.84 -13.20
CA LEU A 304 2.40 9.01 -14.06
C LEU A 304 2.80 9.15 -15.53
N SER A 305 3.25 10.32 -15.98
CA SER A 305 3.79 10.49 -17.34
C SER A 305 5.00 9.58 -17.57
N ILE A 306 5.95 9.55 -16.63
CA ILE A 306 7.09 8.63 -16.69
C ILE A 306 6.60 7.17 -16.66
N ALA A 307 5.67 6.84 -15.75
CA ALA A 307 5.17 5.48 -15.57
C ALA A 307 4.47 4.92 -16.83
N PHE A 308 3.67 5.73 -17.52
CA PHE A 308 2.84 5.28 -18.65
C PHE A 308 3.47 5.53 -20.02
N LYS A 309 4.30 6.57 -20.18
CA LYS A 309 4.92 6.91 -21.46
C LYS A 309 6.42 6.58 -21.50
N GLY A 310 7.12 6.70 -20.37
CA GLY A 310 8.58 6.60 -20.32
C GLY A 310 9.17 5.19 -20.18
N ILE A 311 8.35 4.18 -19.85
CA ILE A 311 8.81 2.79 -19.59
C ILE A 311 8.52 1.85 -20.78
N GLY A 312 7.60 2.25 -21.67
CA GLY A 312 7.14 1.43 -22.78
C GLY A 312 6.01 0.46 -22.41
N SER A 313 5.67 -0.42 -23.34
CA SER A 313 4.53 -1.35 -23.21
C SER A 313 4.82 -2.49 -22.22
N LEU A 314 3.85 -2.76 -21.35
CA LEU A 314 3.83 -3.90 -20.43
C LEU A 314 2.52 -4.66 -20.63
N SER A 315 2.60 -5.81 -21.31
CA SER A 315 1.46 -6.71 -21.49
C SER A 315 1.17 -7.44 -20.18
N ALA A 316 -0.12 -7.72 -19.91
CA ALA A 316 -0.51 -8.46 -18.71
C ALA A 316 0.13 -9.85 -18.70
N ALA A 317 0.05 -10.58 -19.82
CA ALA A 317 0.66 -11.90 -19.98
C ALA A 317 2.16 -11.94 -19.66
N SER A 318 2.94 -10.92 -20.07
CA SER A 318 4.37 -10.86 -19.74
C SER A 318 4.61 -10.64 -18.25
N VAL A 319 3.78 -9.84 -17.59
CA VAL A 319 3.87 -9.59 -16.15
C VAL A 319 3.48 -10.84 -15.37
N ASP A 320 2.42 -11.52 -15.78
CA ASP A 320 1.94 -12.74 -15.10
C ASP A 320 2.95 -13.89 -15.26
N ALA A 321 3.56 -14.03 -16.44
CA ALA A 321 4.68 -14.95 -16.63
C ALA A 321 5.90 -14.60 -15.75
N ALA A 322 6.19 -13.31 -15.55
CA ALA A 322 7.25 -12.88 -14.65
C ALA A 322 6.91 -13.20 -13.18
N ARG A 323 5.65 -12.97 -12.74
CA ARG A 323 5.17 -13.33 -11.40
C ARG A 323 5.28 -14.82 -11.13
N ALA A 324 4.88 -15.66 -12.08
CA ALA A 324 5.00 -17.11 -11.94
C ALA A 324 6.47 -17.53 -11.72
N ARG A 325 7.40 -16.98 -12.51
CA ARG A 325 8.84 -17.25 -12.35
C ARG A 325 9.37 -16.74 -11.01
N ALA A 326 9.01 -15.53 -10.60
CA ALA A 326 9.41 -14.93 -9.34
C ALA A 326 8.91 -15.73 -8.13
N SER A 327 7.64 -16.14 -8.14
CA SER A 327 7.05 -16.97 -7.08
C SER A 327 7.76 -18.31 -6.96
N ALA A 328 8.01 -18.99 -8.09
CA ALA A 328 8.75 -20.25 -8.08
C ALA A 328 10.19 -20.10 -7.57
N ALA A 329 10.87 -18.99 -7.91
CA ALA A 329 12.22 -18.71 -7.42
C ALA A 329 12.23 -18.51 -5.89
N LEU A 330 11.31 -17.71 -5.35
CA LEU A 330 11.20 -17.47 -3.91
C LEU A 330 10.88 -18.75 -3.12
N GLN A 331 9.98 -19.59 -3.64
CA GLN A 331 9.67 -20.89 -3.03
C GLN A 331 10.89 -21.81 -2.97
N ARG A 332 11.71 -21.84 -4.03
CA ARG A 332 12.96 -22.62 -4.03
C ARG A 332 13.94 -22.11 -2.98
N THR A 333 14.17 -20.79 -2.90
CA THR A 333 15.06 -20.21 -1.89
C THR A 333 14.61 -20.55 -0.48
N LEU A 334 13.30 -20.41 -0.20
CA LEU A 334 12.73 -20.77 1.10
C LEU A 334 12.94 -22.25 1.43
N SER A 335 12.69 -23.14 0.47
CA SER A 335 12.85 -24.59 0.67
C SER A 335 14.29 -24.98 1.00
N LEU A 336 15.27 -24.41 0.28
CA LEU A 336 16.70 -24.67 0.54
C LEU A 336 17.13 -24.20 1.93
N GLN A 337 16.63 -23.04 2.38
CA GLN A 337 16.93 -22.53 3.71
C GLN A 337 16.35 -23.42 4.81
N LEU A 338 15.11 -23.88 4.64
CA LEU A 338 14.48 -24.83 5.57
C LEU A 338 15.25 -26.16 5.63
N THR A 339 15.75 -26.66 4.48
CA THR A 339 16.59 -27.85 4.45
C THR A 339 17.95 -27.62 5.13
N SER A 340 18.54 -26.43 5.00
CA SER A 340 19.82 -26.10 5.66
C SER A 340 19.70 -25.95 7.19
N LEU A 341 18.51 -25.61 7.68
CA LEU A 341 18.19 -25.48 9.10
C LEU A 341 17.68 -26.79 9.72
N ALA A 342 17.43 -27.83 8.92
CA ALA A 342 17.01 -29.13 9.42
C ALA A 342 18.20 -29.81 10.13
N PRO A 343 18.03 -30.33 11.36
CA PRO A 343 19.11 -31.02 12.06
C PRO A 343 19.57 -32.22 11.24
N VAL A 344 20.89 -32.34 11.06
CA VAL A 344 21.52 -33.47 10.38
C VAL A 344 21.11 -34.76 11.09
N PRO A 345 20.48 -35.73 10.41
CA PRO A 345 20.24 -37.04 11.01
C PRO A 345 21.59 -37.73 11.16
N GLY A 346 22.17 -37.75 12.37
CA GLY A 346 23.42 -38.47 12.62
C GLY A 346 24.29 -37.99 13.78
N CYS A 347 24.06 -36.81 14.38
CA CYS A 347 24.80 -36.43 15.59
C CYS A 347 24.13 -37.02 16.85
N ASN A 348 24.51 -38.25 17.18
CA ASN A 348 24.29 -38.83 18.50
C ASN A 348 25.09 -38.02 19.54
N ALA A 349 24.44 -37.06 20.19
CA ALA A 349 24.89 -36.60 21.50
C ALA A 349 24.29 -37.56 22.55
N SER A 350 25.05 -38.58 22.89
CA SER A 350 24.77 -39.44 24.03
C SER A 350 24.93 -38.62 25.31
N SER A 351 23.81 -38.22 25.93
CA SER A 351 23.74 -38.07 27.38
C SER A 351 22.31 -38.28 27.87
N THR A 352 22.17 -39.45 28.49
CA THR A 352 21.12 -39.88 29.41
C THR A 352 20.52 -38.74 30.24
N LEU A 353 19.19 -38.62 30.25
CA LEU A 353 18.43 -38.61 31.50
C LEU A 353 16.97 -39.02 31.24
N SER A 354 16.61 -40.14 31.85
CA SER A 354 15.29 -40.75 31.91
C SER A 354 14.28 -39.89 32.68
N THR A 355 13.05 -39.77 32.18
CA THR A 355 11.82 -40.13 32.93
C THR A 355 10.58 -40.10 32.03
N SER A 356 9.83 -41.21 32.12
CA SER A 356 8.41 -41.48 31.81
C SER A 356 7.46 -40.27 31.87
N SER A 357 6.29 -40.19 31.21
CA SER A 357 5.48 -41.07 30.34
C SER A 357 4.20 -40.28 29.99
N GLY A 358 3.66 -40.42 28.78
CA GLY A 358 2.20 -40.27 28.55
C GLY A 358 1.75 -39.38 27.38
N GLY A 359 1.36 -40.03 26.26
CA GLY A 359 0.05 -39.75 25.62
C GLY A 359 -0.05 -38.78 24.43
N SER A 360 -0.11 -39.37 23.23
CA SER A 360 -0.93 -39.02 22.05
C SER A 360 -0.83 -37.67 21.33
N SER A 361 -0.08 -37.71 20.22
CA SER A 361 -0.51 -37.51 18.82
C SER A 361 -1.66 -36.54 18.50
N ASN A 362 -1.32 -35.37 17.94
CA ASN A 362 -1.70 -34.94 16.59
C ASN A 362 -1.17 -33.53 16.34
N GLY A 363 -0.08 -33.39 15.58
CA GLY A 363 0.61 -32.10 15.44
C GLY A 363 1.47 -31.93 14.19
N SER A 364 1.18 -32.62 13.09
CA SER A 364 1.99 -32.52 11.86
C SER A 364 1.55 -31.38 10.91
N GLY A 365 0.46 -30.65 11.23
CA GLY A 365 -0.13 -29.64 10.34
C GLY A 365 0.11 -28.17 10.71
N GLN A 366 0.63 -27.86 11.90
CA GLN A 366 0.70 -26.47 12.40
C GLN A 366 2.08 -25.81 12.29
N LEU A 367 3.16 -26.57 12.06
CA LEU A 367 4.52 -26.01 12.03
C LEU A 367 4.88 -25.33 10.70
N LEU A 368 4.20 -25.66 9.60
CA LEU A 368 4.44 -25.02 8.30
C LEU A 368 3.83 -23.61 8.19
N HIS A 369 2.84 -23.27 9.02
CA HIS A 369 2.15 -21.97 8.94
C HIS A 369 2.75 -20.88 9.86
N LYS A 370 3.51 -21.26 10.90
CA LYS A 370 4.10 -20.30 11.87
C LYS A 370 5.44 -19.70 11.45
N PHE A 371 6.15 -20.28 10.47
CA PHE A 371 7.46 -19.77 10.05
C PHE A 371 7.42 -18.82 8.85
N ALA A 372 6.29 -18.70 8.14
CA ALA A 372 6.16 -17.78 7.02
C ALA A 372 5.92 -16.30 7.45
N SER A 373 5.50 -16.06 8.70
CA SER A 373 5.21 -14.74 9.25
C SER A 373 6.32 -14.13 10.10
N SER A 374 7.43 -14.84 10.30
CA SER A 374 8.58 -14.37 11.09
C SER A 374 9.87 -14.64 10.33
N TRP A 375 10.23 -13.70 9.46
CA TRP A 375 11.64 -13.50 9.12
C TRP A 375 12.13 -12.32 9.97
N PRO A 376 13.06 -12.52 10.92
CA PRO A 376 13.67 -11.40 11.62
C PRO A 376 14.51 -10.64 10.61
N SER A 377 14.31 -9.31 10.49
CA SER A 377 15.28 -8.44 9.84
C SER A 377 16.68 -8.85 10.32
N LEU A 378 17.55 -9.21 9.39
CA LEU A 378 18.97 -9.39 9.65
C LEU A 378 19.49 -8.09 10.26
N LYS A 379 19.56 -8.06 11.60
CA LYS A 379 20.44 -7.15 12.32
C LYS A 379 21.84 -7.60 11.94
N THR A 380 22.43 -6.93 10.97
CA THR A 380 23.89 -6.86 10.89
C THR A 380 24.37 -6.09 12.12
N SER A 381 25.16 -6.79 12.92
CA SER A 381 25.68 -6.36 14.20
C SER A 381 26.43 -5.03 14.13
N GLY A 382 26.00 -4.08 14.96
CA GLY A 382 26.84 -3.32 15.88
C GLY A 382 27.85 -2.33 15.31
N ILE A 383 27.51 -1.04 15.35
CA ILE A 383 28.35 -0.02 15.97
C ILE A 383 27.45 0.90 16.81
N LEU A 384 27.72 0.92 18.11
CA LEU A 384 27.20 1.85 19.11
C LEU A 384 27.44 3.30 18.68
N LEU A 385 26.42 4.16 18.74
CA LEU A 385 26.63 5.56 19.07
C LEU A 385 25.49 6.05 19.97
N SER A 386 25.88 6.27 21.22
CA SER A 386 25.16 6.88 22.32
C SER A 386 24.76 8.33 22.02
N THR A 387 23.61 8.76 22.58
CA THR A 387 23.26 10.12 23.07
C THR A 387 23.63 11.33 22.18
N VAL A 388 22.62 12.05 21.69
CA VAL A 388 21.98 13.25 22.29
C VAL A 388 20.70 13.55 21.50
#